data_AF-A0A2H1K2P9-F1
#
_entry.id   AF-A0A2H1K2P9-F1
#
_cell.length_a   1.000
_cell.length_b   1.000
_cell.length_c   1.000
_cell.angle_alpha   90.00
_cell.angle_beta   90.00
_cell.angle_gamma   90.00
#
_symmetry.space_group_name_H-M   'P 1'
#
loop_
_entity.id
_entity.type
_entity.pdbx_description
1 polymer ?
#
loop_
_entity_poly.entity_id
_entity_poly.type
_entity_poly.pdbx_seq_one_letter_code
_entity_poly.pdbx_strand_id
1 'polypeptide(L)'
;MTVTNTHSNSNQANEIVDQLKASGALDELFSKIDSGEVELTGDGGLVPALIKETLERGLGAEMTSHLGYTAGDRDAKTTTNSRNGTYAKTV
;
A
#
# COMPACT_ATOMS: atom_id res chain seq x y z
N MET A 1 -32.55 -5.95 16.29
CA MET A 1 -32.06 -4.92 15.37
C MET A 1 -30.83 -4.27 15.99
N THR A 2 -29.64 -4.57 15.50
CA THR A 2 -28.40 -3.89 15.91
C THR A 2 -27.72 -3.43 14.64
N VAL A 3 -27.98 -2.17 14.27
CA VAL A 3 -27.27 -1.45 13.22
C VAL A 3 -26.02 -0.89 13.86
N THR A 4 -24.88 -1.57 13.73
CA THR A 4 -23.58 -1.01 14.11
C THR A 4 -23.07 -0.12 12.98
N ASN A 5 -23.37 1.16 13.16
CA ASN A 5 -22.79 2.39 12.60
C ASN A 5 -21.51 2.26 11.72
N THR A 6 -21.67 2.41 10.41
CA THR A 6 -20.62 2.47 9.37
C THR A 6 -19.86 3.82 9.30
N HIS A 7 -19.61 4.49 10.43
CA HIS A 7 -18.93 5.82 10.45
C HIS A 7 -17.52 5.81 11.07
N SER A 8 -16.93 4.64 11.34
CA SER A 8 -15.62 4.55 12.02
C SER A 8 -14.42 4.79 11.08
N ASN A 9 -14.55 4.49 9.78
CA ASN A 9 -13.39 4.41 8.88
C ASN A 9 -12.87 5.79 8.42
N SER A 10 -13.76 6.78 8.26
CA SER A 10 -13.37 8.13 7.84
C SER A 10 -12.60 8.87 8.94
N ASN A 11 -12.94 8.62 10.20
CA ASN A 11 -12.24 9.25 11.33
C ASN A 11 -10.83 8.70 11.48
N GLN A 12 -10.64 7.40 11.32
CA GLN A 12 -9.31 6.76 11.36
C GLN A 12 -8.39 7.24 10.22
N ALA A 13 -8.92 7.39 9.01
CA ALA A 13 -8.14 7.91 7.88
C ALA A 13 -7.65 9.34 8.16
N ASN A 14 -8.51 10.19 8.71
CA ASN A 14 -8.14 11.56 9.08
C ASN A 14 -7.10 11.59 10.21
N GLU A 15 -7.23 10.72 11.22
CA GLU A 15 -6.23 10.59 12.29
C GLU A 15 -4.84 10.23 11.77
N ILE A 16 -4.75 9.29 10.82
CA ILE A 16 -3.46 8.93 10.19
C ILE A 16 -2.90 10.12 9.41
N VAL A 17 -3.73 10.82 8.65
CA VAL A 17 -3.32 12.02 7.92
C VAL A 17 -2.80 13.08 8.89
N ASP A 18 -3.47 13.28 10.03
CA ASP A 18 -3.05 14.24 11.04
C ASP A 18 -1.75 13.82 11.74
N GLN A 19 -1.53 12.52 11.96
CA GLN A 19 -0.23 12.01 12.44
C GLN A 19 0.88 12.27 11.42
N LEU A 20 0.62 12.06 10.13
CA LEU A 20 1.57 12.33 9.06
C LEU A 20 1.88 13.83 8.95
N LYS A 21 0.88 14.70 9.06
CA LYS A 21 1.08 16.16 9.17
C LYS A 21 1.93 16.50 10.39
N ALA A 22 1.57 15.98 11.57
CA ALA A 22 2.27 16.27 12.82
C ALA A 22 3.73 15.79 12.81
N SER A 23 4.04 14.72 12.06
CA SER A 23 5.41 14.25 11.86
C SER A 23 6.25 15.14 10.93
N GLY A 24 5.62 16.08 10.21
CA GLY A 24 6.27 16.90 9.17
C GLY A 24 6.50 16.18 7.83
N ALA A 25 6.17 14.88 7.74
CA ALA A 25 6.37 14.10 6.52
C ALA A 25 5.60 14.65 5.31
N LEU A 26 4.39 15.20 5.55
CA LEU A 26 3.61 15.82 4.46
C LEU A 26 4.21 17.16 4.01
N ASP A 27 4.87 17.92 4.90
CA ASP A 27 5.48 19.19 4.53
C ASP A 27 6.67 18.97 3.58
N GLU A 28 7.53 17.99 3.87
CA GLU A 28 8.61 17.59 2.96
C GLU A 28 8.06 17.10 1.62
N LEU A 29 7.00 16.29 1.65
CA LEU A 29 6.34 15.78 0.45
C LEU A 29 5.79 16.91 -0.42
N PHE A 30 5.06 17.86 0.17
CA PHE A 30 4.50 19.00 -0.55
C PHE A 30 5.59 19.92 -1.08
N SER A 31 6.69 20.13 -0.35
CA SER A 31 7.82 20.91 -0.86
C SER A 31 8.44 20.30 -2.14
N LYS A 32 8.51 18.97 -2.24
CA LYS A 32 8.96 18.27 -3.47
C LYS A 32 7.96 18.41 -4.62
N ILE A 33 6.66 18.46 -4.31
CA ILE A 33 5.62 18.71 -5.32
C ILE A 33 5.69 20.15 -5.82
N ASP A 34 5.76 21.13 -4.91
CA ASP A 34 5.79 22.56 -5.23
C ASP A 34 7.05 22.95 -6.01
N SER A 35 8.19 22.28 -5.75
CA SER A 35 9.43 22.47 -6.50
C SER A 35 9.44 21.76 -7.87
N GLY A 36 8.45 20.91 -8.14
CA GLY A 36 8.37 20.11 -9.36
C GLY A 36 9.32 18.91 -9.42
N GLU A 37 9.96 18.54 -8.30
CA GLU A 37 10.74 17.31 -8.19
C GLU A 37 9.85 16.06 -8.29
N VAL A 38 8.62 16.16 -7.78
CA VAL A 38 7.62 15.09 -7.81
C VAL A 38 6.35 15.60 -8.48
N GLU A 39 5.91 14.90 -9.52
CA GLU A 39 4.62 15.17 -10.15
C GLU A 39 3.49 14.52 -9.33
N LEU A 40 2.43 15.28 -9.01
CA LEU A 40 1.32 14.75 -8.20
C LEU A 40 0.50 13.69 -8.97
N THR A 41 0.34 13.91 -10.26
CA THR A 41 -0.44 13.09 -11.20
C THR A 41 0.41 12.75 -12.43
N GLY A 42 -0.17 12.10 -13.43
CA GLY A 42 0.58 11.67 -14.62
C GLY A 42 1.26 10.31 -14.43
N ASP A 43 1.81 9.75 -15.51
CA ASP A 43 2.53 8.47 -15.44
C ASP A 43 3.78 8.62 -14.58
N GLY A 44 3.97 7.71 -13.62
CA GLY A 44 5.01 7.84 -12.60
C GLY A 44 4.77 8.90 -11.53
N GLY A 45 3.63 9.61 -11.56
CA GLY A 45 3.25 10.56 -10.52
C GLY A 45 2.97 9.91 -9.16
N LEU A 46 2.96 10.71 -8.10
CA LEU A 46 2.81 10.26 -6.72
C LEU A 46 1.51 9.48 -6.49
N VAL A 47 0.36 10.02 -6.91
CA VAL A 47 -0.94 9.36 -6.66
C VAL A 47 -1.01 7.99 -7.34
N PRO A 48 -0.67 7.85 -8.64
CA PRO A 48 -0.55 6.54 -9.27
C PRO A 48 0.43 5.58 -8.57
N ALA A 49 1.58 6.08 -8.10
CA ALA A 49 2.55 5.27 -7.37
C ALA A 49 1.99 4.73 -6.04
N LEU A 50 1.26 5.55 -5.28
CA LEU A 50 0.63 5.13 -4.01
C LEU A 50 -0.48 4.08 -4.24
N ILE A 51 -1.26 4.23 -5.30
CA ILE A 51 -2.28 3.24 -5.68
C ILE A 51 -1.59 1.92 -6.04
N LYS A 52 -0.53 1.96 -6.86
CA LYS A 52 0.25 0.79 -7.24
C LYS A 52 0.81 0.07 -6.01
N GLU A 53 1.45 0.78 -5.10
CA GLU A 53 2.01 0.21 -3.87
C GLU A 53 0.93 -0.46 -3.01
N THR A 54 -0.23 0.20 -2.85
CA THR A 54 -1.35 -0.34 -2.09
C THR A 54 -1.88 -1.64 -2.72
N LEU A 55 -2.00 -1.68 -4.05
CA LEU A 55 -2.42 -2.87 -4.79
C LEU A 55 -1.40 -4.00 -4.68
N GLU A 56 -0.10 -3.72 -4.87
CA GLU A 56 0.97 -4.73 -4.79
C GLU A 56 1.07 -5.31 -3.37
N ARG A 57 0.88 -4.49 -2.34
CA ARG A 57 0.79 -4.95 -0.95
C ARG A 57 -0.41 -5.87 -0.73
N GLY A 58 -1.58 -5.51 -1.27
CA GLY A 58 -2.77 -6.35 -1.23
C GLY A 58 -2.54 -7.71 -1.92
N LEU A 59 -1.99 -7.71 -3.14
CA LEU A 59 -1.64 -8.93 -3.87
C LEU A 59 -0.63 -9.80 -3.10
N GLY A 60 0.35 -9.19 -2.43
CA GLY A 60 1.33 -9.89 -1.61
C GLY A 60 0.69 -10.58 -0.39
N ALA A 61 -0.29 -9.92 0.26
CA ALA A 61 -1.07 -10.50 1.33
C ALA A 61 -1.93 -11.68 0.83
N GLU A 62 -2.60 -11.52 -0.31
CA GLU A 62 -3.38 -12.59 -0.93
C GLU A 62 -2.52 -13.79 -1.32
N MET A 63 -1.32 -13.57 -1.88
CA MET A 63 -0.38 -14.65 -2.20
C MET A 63 0.07 -15.41 -0.96
N THR A 64 0.26 -14.70 0.16
CA THR A 64 0.62 -15.31 1.45
C THR A 64 -0.53 -16.16 1.99
N SER A 65 -1.75 -15.64 1.94
CA SER A 65 -2.96 -16.37 2.31
C SER A 65 -3.15 -17.63 1.46
N HIS A 66 -2.97 -17.51 0.14
CA HIS A 66 -3.16 -18.60 -0.81
C HIS A 66 -2.12 -19.72 -0.66
N LEU A 67 -0.85 -19.37 -0.46
CA LEU A 67 0.24 -20.35 -0.34
C LEU A 67 0.40 -20.90 1.09
N GLY A 68 -0.14 -20.19 2.09
CA GLY A 68 0.00 -20.54 3.51
C GLY A 68 1.36 -20.21 4.11
N TYR A 69 2.22 -19.46 3.40
CA TYR A 69 3.53 -19.05 3.89
C TYR A 69 3.98 -17.68 3.32
N THR A 70 4.85 -17.01 4.08
CA THR A 70 5.40 -15.69 3.74
C THR A 70 6.60 -15.80 2.80
N ALA A 71 6.93 -14.73 2.08
CA ALA A 71 8.12 -14.74 1.23
C ALA A 71 9.40 -14.97 2.07
N GLY A 72 10.23 -15.93 1.67
CA GLY A 72 11.48 -16.25 2.37
C GLY A 72 11.33 -17.22 3.56
N ASP A 73 10.12 -17.70 3.83
CA ASP A 73 9.88 -18.70 4.88
C ASP A 73 10.68 -20.00 4.60
N ARG A 74 11.40 -20.48 5.62
CA ARG A 74 12.25 -21.68 5.50
C ARG A 74 11.41 -22.95 5.36
N ASP A 75 10.25 -22.96 6.00
CA ASP A 75 9.33 -24.10 6.01
C ASP A 75 8.59 -24.21 4.67
N ALA A 76 8.62 -23.17 3.82
CA ALA A 76 8.07 -23.20 2.47
C ALA A 76 8.71 -24.26 1.57
N LYS A 77 9.95 -24.70 1.87
CA LYS A 77 10.70 -25.69 1.07
C LYS A 77 10.05 -27.08 1.05
N THR A 78 9.14 -27.35 1.97
CA THR A 78 8.41 -28.63 2.01
C THR A 78 7.05 -28.56 1.31
N THR A 79 6.67 -27.40 0.77
CA THR A 79 5.40 -27.20 0.06
C THR A 79 5.53 -27.56 -1.42
N THR A 80 4.45 -28.04 -2.03
CA THR A 80 4.43 -28.39 -3.47
C THR A 80 4.48 -27.15 -4.37
N ASN A 81 3.96 -26.00 -3.91
CA ASN A 81 3.86 -24.77 -4.70
C ASN A 81 4.80 -23.68 -4.18
N SER A 82 5.71 -23.23 -5.04
CA SER A 82 6.73 -22.23 -4.70
C SER A 82 6.45 -20.90 -5.38
N ARG A 83 6.69 -19.79 -4.67
CA ARG A 83 6.73 -18.45 -5.27
C ARG A 83 7.79 -18.41 -6.38
N ASN A 84 7.43 -17.88 -7.55
CA ASN A 84 8.27 -17.89 -8.75
C ASN A 84 8.52 -16.47 -9.30
N GLY A 85 8.95 -15.56 -8.43
CA GLY A 85 9.26 -14.17 -8.80
C GLY A 85 8.03 -13.28 -8.98
N THR A 86 8.21 -12.21 -9.76
CA THR A 86 7.18 -11.18 -10.05
C THR A 86 7.10 -10.92 -11.56
N TYR A 87 5.98 -10.37 -12.02
CA TYR A 87 5.77 -9.99 -13.41
C TYR A 87 5.15 -8.60 -13.49
N ALA A 88 5.63 -7.75 -14.38
CA ALA A 88 5.11 -6.40 -14.57
C ALA A 88 3.77 -6.43 -15.30
N LYS A 89 2.79 -5.68 -14.79
CA LYS A 89 1.49 -5.52 -15.45
C LYS A 89 1.11 -4.04 -15.47
N THR A 90 0.84 -3.53 -16.67
CA THR A 90 0.16 -2.25 -16.86
C THR A 90 -1.35 -2.50 -16.74
N VAL A 91 -2.00 -1.73 -15.87
CA VAL A 91 -3.45 -1.81 -15.61
C VAL A 91 -4.22 -0.75 -16.36
#